data_AF-A0A4Q3F5T9-F1
#
_entry.id   AF-A0A4Q3F5T9-F1
#
_cell.length_a   1.000
_cell.length_b   1.000
_cell.length_c   1.000
_cell.angle_alpha   90.00
_cell.angle_beta   90.00
_cell.angle_gamma   90.00
#
_symmetry.space_group_name_H-M   'P 1'
#
loop_
_entity.id
_entity.type
_entity.pdbx_description
1 polymer ?
#
loop_
_entity_poly.entity_id
_entity_poly.type
_entity_poly.pdbx_seq_one_letter_code
_entity_poly.pdbx_strand_id
1 'polypeptide(L)' 'MFFYYQIRNHHYKTEAVPYLACPVCSKSGHLHISILQKYMWQLGPVAPSAKYAIAYCESCGNYVPKVKWTDEMD' A
#
# COMPACT_ATOMS: atom_id res chain seq x y z
N MET A 1 -9.86 -33.13 -3.01
CA MET A 1 -8.63 -32.56 -2.43
C MET A 1 -8.87 -31.06 -2.25
N PHE A 2 -8.87 -30.55 -1.01
CA PHE A 2 -9.06 -29.13 -0.71
C PHE A 2 -7.68 -28.49 -0.54
N PHE A 3 -7.36 -27.49 -1.37
CA PHE A 3 -6.15 -26.70 -1.22
C PHE A 3 -6.49 -25.44 -0.43
N TYR A 4 -5.98 -25.35 0.79
CA TYR A 4 -6.09 -24.14 1.60
C TYR A 4 -4.98 -23.18 1.18
N TYR A 5 -5.34 -22.00 0.69
CA TYR A 5 -4.39 -20.93 0.41
C TYR A 5 -4.90 -19.61 1.00
N GLN A 6 -3.99 -18.73 1.42
CA GLN A 6 -4.30 -17.40 1.92
C GLN A 6 -3.66 -16.35 1.02
N ILE A 7 -4.38 -15.30 0.65
CA ILE A 7 -3.77 -14.15 -0.04
C ILE A 7 -3.32 -13.16 1.03
N ARG A 8 -2.01 -12.87 1.11
CA ARG A 8 -1.43 -11.93 2.07
C ARG A 8 -0.72 -10.79 1.35
N ASN A 9 -0.80 -9.58 1.90
CA ASN A 9 -0.03 -8.44 1.43
C ASN A 9 1.31 -8.38 2.18
N HIS A 10 2.40 -8.16 1.46
CA HIS A 10 3.72 -7.93 2.03
C HIS A 10 4.17 -6.50 1.75
N HIS A 11 4.65 -5.79 2.78
CA HIS A 11 5.22 -4.45 2.64
C HIS A 11 6.63 -4.58 2.05
N TYR A 12 6.83 -3.99 0.87
CA TYR A 12 8.13 -3.96 0.19
C TYR A 12 8.93 -2.72 0.58
N LYS A 13 8.29 -1.55 0.60
CA LYS A 13 8.90 -0.27 0.97
C LYS A 13 7.83 0.62 1.58
N THR A 14 8.16 1.36 2.63
CA THR A 14 7.31 2.43 3.15
C THR A 14 8.13 3.70 3.24
N GLU A 15 7.64 4.80 2.68
CA GLU A 15 8.27 6.10 2.70
C GLU A 15 7.31 7.13 3.28
N ALA A 16 7.81 7.92 4.23
CA ALA A 16 7.09 9.09 4.71
C ALA A 16 7.21 10.22 3.68
N VAL A 17 6.09 10.87 3.39
CA VAL A 17 6.01 11.98 2.43
C VAL A 17 5.59 13.24 3.17
N PRO A 18 6.55 13.95 3.78
CA PRO A 18 6.24 15.02 4.73
C PRO A 18 5.65 16.27 4.06
N TYR A 19 5.90 16.45 2.76
CA TYR A 19 5.45 17.61 1.99
C TYR A 19 4.01 17.49 1.47
N LEU A 20 3.40 16.30 1.52
CA LEU A 20 2.01 16.10 1.08
C LEU A 20 1.02 16.28 2.22
N ALA A 21 -0.07 16.99 1.93
CA ALA A 21 -1.23 17.05 2.80
C ALA A 21 -2.15 15.85 2.54
N CYS A 22 -2.71 15.28 3.61
CA CYS A 22 -3.74 14.26 3.48
C CYS A 22 -5.01 14.84 2.85
N PRO A 23 -5.57 14.26 1.79
CA PRO A 23 -6.80 14.76 1.18
C PRO A 23 -8.05 14.53 2.06
N VAL A 24 -7.94 13.71 3.12
CA VAL A 24 -9.06 13.40 4.03
C VAL A 24 -9.09 14.34 5.23
N CYS A 25 -7.95 14.59 5.87
CA CYS A 25 -7.86 15.40 7.09
C CYS A 25 -7.08 16.70 6.94
N SER A 26 -6.58 17.01 5.74
CA SER A 26 -5.83 18.21 5.38
C SER A 26 -4.55 18.46 6.20
N LYS A 27 -4.12 17.53 7.04
CA LYS A 27 -2.85 17.61 7.78
C LYS A 27 -1.68 17.24 6.86
N SER A 28 -0.66 18.09 6.84
CA SER A 28 0.63 17.85 6.19
C SER A 28 1.56 17.04 7.10
N GLY A 29 2.59 16.40 6.53
CA GLY A 29 3.65 15.77 7.33
C GLY A 29 3.40 14.32 7.77
N HIS A 30 2.17 13.81 7.64
CA HIS A 30 1.75 12.54 8.24
C HIS A 30 1.30 11.50 7.21
N LEU A 31 1.74 11.63 5.97
CA LEU A 31 1.36 10.74 4.88
C LEU A 31 2.50 9.76 4.59
N HIS A 32 2.17 8.48 4.51
CA HIS A 32 3.10 7.38 4.26
C HIS A 32 2.67 6.65 3.00
N ILE A 33 3.58 6.47 2.07
CA ILE A 33 3.35 5.66 0.87
C ILE A 33 4.01 4.30 1.11
N SER A 34 3.20 3.24 1.08
CA SER A 34 3.68 1.87 1.14
C SER A 34 3.52 1.17 -0.20
N ILE A 35 4.61 0.62 -0.72
CA ILE A 35 4.60 -0.31 -1.85
C ILE A 35 4.35 -1.71 -1.29
N LEU A 36 3.25 -2.32 -1.73
CA LEU A 36 2.80 -3.63 -1.33
C LEU A 36 2.87 -4.62 -2.49
N GLN A 37 2.96 -5.90 -2.13
CA GLN A 37 2.88 -7.00 -3.09
C GLN A 37 2.03 -8.13 -2.50
N LYS A 38 1.10 -8.67 -3.28
CA LYS A 38 0.29 -9.83 -2.85
C LYS A 38 1.04 -11.11 -3.13
N TYR A 39 0.92 -12.05 -2.21
CA TYR A 39 1.41 -13.41 -2.35
C TYR A 39 0.30 -14.39 -2.02
N MET A 40 0.23 -15.47 -2.79
CA MET A 40 -0.52 -16.65 -2.39
C MET A 40 0.32 -17.43 -1.38
N TRP A 41 -0.24 -17.75 -0.23
CA TRP A 41 0.40 -18.51 0.84
C TRP A 41 -0.23 -19.89 0.94
N GLN A 42 0.55 -20.91 0.60
CA GLN A 42 0.21 -22.33 0.82
C GLN A 42 1.12 -22.95 1.89
N LEU A 43 2.40 -23.16 1.57
CA LEU A 43 3.46 -23.59 2.52
C LEU A 43 4.58 -22.52 2.68
N GLY A 44 4.43 -21.41 1.96
CA GLY A 44 5.34 -20.27 1.88
C GLY A 44 4.79 -19.26 0.87
N PRO A 45 5.45 -18.11 0.69
CA PRO A 45 5.04 -17.10 -0.28
C PRO A 45 5.29 -17.61 -1.71
N VAL A 46 4.21 -17.79 -2.47
CA VAL A 46 4.25 -18.20 -3.89
C VAL A 46 3.41 -17.26 -4.74
N ALA A 47 3.66 -17.25 -6.05
CA ALA A 47 2.94 -16.45 -7.04
C ALA A 47 2.83 -14.95 -6.67
N PRO A 48 3.95 -14.19 -6.71
CA PRO A 48 3.93 -12.75 -6.49
C PRO A 48 3.00 -12.04 -7.48
N SER A 49 2.12 -11.17 -6.98
CA SER A 49 1.39 -10.23 -7.83
C SER A 49 2.29 -9.07 -8.27
N ALA A 50 1.78 -8.25 -9.20
CA ALA A 50 2.33 -6.92 -9.43
C ALA A 50 2.36 -6.11 -8.13
N LYS A 51 3.41 -5.29 -7.96
CA LYS A 51 3.51 -4.34 -6.85
C LYS A 51 2.48 -3.23 -7.03
N TYR A 52 1.92 -2.74 -5.94
CA TYR A 52 1.00 -1.60 -5.96
C TYR A 52 1.28 -0.69 -4.78
N ALA A 53 1.14 0.62 -4.99
CA ALA A 53 1.29 1.60 -3.93
C ALA A 53 -0.03 1.84 -3.20
N ILE A 54 0.04 2.04 -1.90
CA ILE A 54 -1.04 2.57 -1.08
C ILE A 54 -0.52 3.78 -0.30
N ALA A 55 -1.38 4.76 -0.09
CA ALA A 55 -1.09 5.86 0.82
C ALA A 55 -1.88 5.67 2.12
N TYR A 56 -1.22 5.89 3.25
CA TYR A 56 -1.76 5.82 4.60
C TYR A 56 -1.47 7.13 5.31
N CYS A 57 -2.44 7.67 6.05
CA CYS A 57 -2.21 8.87 6.85
C CYS A 57 -2.26 8.53 8.34
N GLU A 58 -1.15 8.74 9.04
CA GLU A 58 -1.06 8.53 10.50
C GLU A 58 -1.98 9.47 11.28
N SER A 59 -2.21 10.68 10.76
CA SER A 59 -3.00 11.68 11.47
C SER A 59 -4.50 11.37 11.53
N CYS A 60 -5.04 10.67 10.54
CA CYS A 60 -6.46 10.26 10.53
C CYS A 60 -6.67 8.75 10.61
N GLY A 61 -5.60 7.95 10.63
CA GLY A 61 -5.66 6.49 10.67
C GLY A 61 -6.27 5.85 9.42
N ASN A 62 -6.52 6.62 8.37
CA ASN A 62 -7.20 6.17 7.17
C ASN A 62 -6.23 5.94 6.02
N TYR A 63 -6.52 4.92 5.22
CA TYR A 63 -5.93 4.79 3.89
C TYR A 63 -6.50 5.86 2.98
N VAL A 64 -5.61 6.55 2.26
CA VAL A 64 -6.01 7.54 1.27
C VAL A 64 -6.66 6.79 0.11
N PRO A 65 -7.95 7.03 -0.18
CA PRO A 65 -8.67 6.31 -1.23
C PRO A 65 -7.96 6.52 -2.57
N LYS A 66 -8.04 5.51 -3.46
CA LYS A 66 -7.38 5.44 -4.77
C LYS A 66 -7.61 6.70 -5.59
N VAL A 67 -6.77 7.71 -5.40
CA VAL A 67 -6.48 8.67 -6.45
C VAL A 67 -5.74 7.84 -7.50
N LYS A 68 -6.20 7.85 -8.76
CA LYS A 68 -5.39 7.29 -9.85
C LYS A 68 -4.06 8.03 -9.79
N TRP A 69 -3.00 7.32 -9.39
CA TRP A 69 -1.64 7.83 -9.51
C TRP A 69 -1.41 7.85 -11.01
N THR A 70 -1.49 9.03 -11.62
CA THR A 70 -1.20 9.22 -13.04
C THR A 70 0.25 8.81 -13.30
N ASP A 71 0.53 8.32 -14.51
CA ASP A 71 1.86 7.87 -14.95
C ASP A 71 2.94 8.98 -14.97
N GLU A 72 2.65 10.16 -14.43
CA GLU A 72 3.54 11.33 -14.42
C GLU A 72 4.58 11.30 -13.27
N MET A 73 5.17 10.14 -13.02
CA MET A 73 6.43 10.02 -12.29
C MET A 73 7.49 9.43 -13.22
N ASP A 74 7.87 10.22 -14.22
CA ASP A 74 9.14 10.09 -14.97
C ASP A 74 10.31 10.62 -14.13
#